data_AF-A0A2M7WHA3-F1
#
_entry.id   AF-A0A2M7WHA3-F1
#
_cell.length_a   1.000
_cell.length_b   1.000
_cell.length_c   1.000
_cell.angle_alpha   90.00
_cell.angle_beta   90.00
_cell.angle_gamma   90.00
#
_symmetry.space_group_name_H-M   'P 1'
#
loop_
_entity.id
_entity.type
_entity.pdbx_description
1 polymer ?
#
loop_
_entity_poly.entity_id
_entity_poly.type
_entity_poly.pdbx_seq_one_letter_code
_entity_poly.pdbx_strand_id
1 'polypeptide(L)'
;AKHDLWFHAQQSHGSHVILKRPHRNHEFPKQILLQAASIAAHFSKARNSSAVPVVYTEVRYVRKPRGALPGKVIYSNEKSILVSPMKPQS
;
A
#
# COMPACT_ATOMS: atom_id res chain seq x y z
N ALA A 1 -12.82 3.83 6.03
CA ALA A 1 -11.63 4.46 6.64
C ALA A 1 -10.80 3.48 7.46
N LYS A 2 -11.14 3.18 8.73
CA LYS A 2 -10.27 2.34 9.60
C LYS A 2 -9.97 0.94 9.06
N HIS A 3 -10.93 0.35 8.34
CA HIS A 3 -10.83 -0.97 7.73
C HIS A 3 -10.40 -0.94 6.26
N ASP A 4 -10.17 0.25 5.71
CA ASP A 4 -9.62 0.36 4.35
C ASP A 4 -8.20 -0.23 4.36
N LEU A 5 -7.76 -0.72 3.20
CA LEU A 5 -6.41 -1.24 3.07
C LEU A 5 -5.47 -0.13 2.67
N TRP A 6 -4.36 -0.02 3.39
CA TRP A 6 -3.22 0.84 3.08
C TRP A 6 -2.12 0.01 2.43
N PHE A 7 -1.47 0.57 1.41
CA PHE A 7 -0.36 -0.04 0.68
C PHE A 7 0.82 0.92 0.58
N HIS A 8 2.04 0.37 0.61
CA HIS A 8 3.28 1.13 0.39
C HIS A 8 4.42 0.23 -0.08
N ALA A 9 5.30 0.77 -0.94
CA ALA A 9 6.50 0.06 -1.38
C ALA A 9 7.46 -0.18 -0.19
N GLN A 10 7.87 -1.42 0.03
CA GLN A 10 8.71 -1.78 1.17
C GLN A 10 10.13 -1.22 0.98
N GLN A 11 10.71 -0.65 2.05
CA GLN A 11 12.06 -0.07 2.05
C GLN A 11 12.34 0.99 0.95
N SER A 12 11.29 1.59 0.39
CA SER A 12 11.41 2.58 -0.69
C SER A 12 10.58 3.81 -0.38
N HIS A 13 11.06 4.99 -0.75
CA HIS A 13 10.25 6.20 -0.69
C HIS A 13 9.15 6.10 -1.76
N GLY A 14 7.90 6.25 -1.35
CA GLY A 14 6.78 6.17 -2.29
C GLY A 14 5.48 6.72 -1.74
N SER A 15 4.45 6.61 -2.58
CA SER A 15 3.11 7.07 -2.23
C SER A 15 2.39 6.08 -1.33
N HIS A 16 1.55 6.61 -0.44
CA HIS A 16 0.59 5.81 0.32
C HIS A 16 -0.66 5.61 -0.54
N VAL A 17 -1.05 4.36 -0.77
CA VAL A 17 -2.26 4.03 -1.54
C VAL A 17 -3.32 3.47 -0.61
N ILE A 18 -4.56 3.94 -0.74
CA ILE A 18 -5.71 3.46 0.04
C ILE A 18 -6.72 2.80 -0.88
N LEU A 19 -7.04 1.53 -0.61
CA LEU A 19 -8.17 0.83 -1.21
C LEU A 19 -9.36 0.88 -0.25
N LYS A 20 -10.36 1.68 -0.59
CA LYS A 20 -11.57 1.89 0.23
C LYS A 20 -12.43 0.64 0.24
N ARG A 21 -12.78 0.14 1.43
CA ARG A 21 -13.72 -0.97 1.56
C ARG A 21 -15.16 -0.44 1.63
N PRO A 22 -16.11 -1.04 0.89
CA PRO A 22 -17.54 -0.73 1.03
C PRO A 22 -18.06 -0.98 2.45
N HIS A 23 -17.61 -2.07 3.09
CA HIS A 23 -17.94 -2.42 4.48
C HIS A 23 -16.79 -3.20 5.13
N ARG A 24 -16.81 -3.31 6.48
CA ARG A 24 -15.70 -3.88 7.29
C ARG A 24 -15.24 -5.25 6.80
N ASN A 25 -16.17 -6.15 6.51
CA ASN A 25 -15.87 -7.53 6.12
C ASN A 25 -15.79 -7.73 4.59
N HIS A 26 -15.68 -6.66 3.81
CA HIS A 26 -15.57 -6.77 2.36
C HIS A 26 -14.21 -7.35 1.97
N GLU A 27 -14.18 -8.51 1.34
CA GLU A 27 -12.97 -9.11 0.79
C GLU A 27 -12.82 -8.76 -0.69
N PHE A 28 -11.63 -8.31 -1.06
CA PHE A 28 -11.31 -8.04 -2.46
C PHE A 28 -10.73 -9.29 -3.12
N PRO A 29 -11.07 -9.55 -4.40
CA PRO A 29 -10.35 -10.51 -5.20
C PRO A 29 -8.85 -10.19 -5.22
N LYS A 30 -8.01 -11.23 -5.29
CA LYS A 30 -6.54 -11.10 -5.32
C LYS A 30 -6.06 -10.11 -6.39
N GLN A 31 -6.72 -10.08 -7.54
CA GLN A 31 -6.39 -9.18 -8.65
C GLN A 31 -6.52 -7.70 -8.29
N ILE A 32 -7.52 -7.32 -7.48
CA ILE A 32 -7.69 -5.93 -7.03
C ILE A 32 -6.58 -5.55 -6.05
N LEU A 33 -6.19 -6.46 -5.16
CA LEU A 33 -5.06 -6.25 -4.25
C LEU A 33 -3.74 -6.08 -5.04
N LEU A 34 -3.53 -6.91 -6.06
CA LEU A 34 -2.38 -6.82 -6.97
C LEU A 34 -2.35 -5.47 -7.68
N GLN A 35 -3.48 -5.00 -8.22
CA GLN A 35 -3.57 -3.70 -8.89
C GLN A 35 -3.24 -2.54 -7.94
N ALA A 36 -3.83 -2.52 -6.75
CA ALA A 36 -3.55 -1.48 -5.75
C ALA A 36 -2.05 -1.47 -5.36
N ALA A 37 -1.46 -2.66 -5.17
CA ALA A 37 -0.04 -2.79 -4.89
C ALA A 37 0.83 -2.33 -6.07
N SER A 38 0.51 -2.70 -7.31
CA SER A 38 1.24 -2.26 -8.51
C SER A 38 1.22 -0.74 -8.69
N ILE A 39 0.12 -0.08 -8.33
CA ILE A 39 0.02 1.39 -8.32
C ILE A 39 0.94 1.98 -7.24
N ALA A 40 0.96 1.41 -6.03
CA ALA A 40 1.88 1.84 -4.97
C ALA A 40 3.36 1.68 -5.37
N ALA A 41 3.69 0.57 -6.04
CA ALA A 41 5.02 0.33 -6.59
C ALA A 41 5.37 1.34 -7.70
N HIS A 42 4.43 1.67 -8.58
CA HIS A 42 4.64 2.65 -9.67
C HIS A 42 4.93 4.06 -9.16
N PHE A 43 4.25 4.51 -8.10
CA PHE A 43 4.50 5.80 -7.48
C PHE A 43 5.54 5.76 -6.35
N SER A 44 6.55 4.89 -6.50
CA SER A 44 7.70 4.77 -5.61
C SER A 44 9.02 4.99 -6.35
N LYS A 45 10.12 5.12 -5.61
CA LYS A 45 11.47 5.12 -6.18
C LYS A 45 11.83 3.78 -6.86
N ALA A 46 11.11 2.70 -6.59
CA ALA A 46 11.32 1.39 -7.19
C ALA A 46 10.56 1.17 -8.52
N ARG A 47 9.99 2.22 -9.12
CA ARG A 47 9.14 2.14 -10.33
C ARG A 47 9.78 1.47 -11.56
N ASN A 48 11.11 1.40 -11.63
CA ASN A 48 11.85 0.80 -12.74
C ASN A 48 12.31 -0.64 -12.46
N SER A 49 12.00 -1.18 -11.27
CA SER A 49 12.29 -2.57 -10.92
C SER A 49 11.27 -3.50 -11.58
N SER A 50 11.71 -4.71 -11.95
CA SER A 50 10.83 -5.75 -12.52
C SER A 50 9.81 -6.27 -11.51
N ALA A 51 10.19 -6.30 -10.24
CA ALA A 51 9.38 -6.73 -9.12
C ALA A 51 9.69 -5.87 -7.87
N VAL A 52 8.64 -5.42 -7.19
CA VAL A 52 8.70 -4.58 -6.00
C VAL A 52 7.90 -5.23 -4.89
N PRO A 53 8.51 -5.47 -3.70
CA PRO A 53 7.76 -5.89 -2.53
C PRO A 53 6.90 -4.72 -2.03
N VAL A 54 5.60 -4.95 -1.90
CA VAL A 54 4.63 -3.97 -1.42
C VAL A 54 3.98 -4.53 -0.16
N VAL A 55 4.04 -3.75 0.92
CA VAL A 55 3.34 -4.07 2.16
C VAL A 55 1.92 -3.54 2.10
N TYR A 56 0.98 -4.27 2.71
CA TYR A 56 -0.36 -3.78 2.94
C TYR A 56 -0.94 -4.25 4.27
N THR A 57 -1.76 -3.40 4.87
CA THR A 57 -2.45 -3.67 6.14
C THR A 57 -3.73 -2.82 6.21
N GLU A 58 -4.59 -3.04 7.20
CA GLU A 58 -5.69 -2.10 7.45
C GLU A 58 -5.16 -0.77 7.99
N VAL A 59 -5.77 0.34 7.58
CA VAL A 59 -5.40 1.71 8.00
C VAL A 59 -5.32 1.85 9.53
N ARG A 60 -6.17 1.15 10.29
CA ARG A 60 -6.12 1.17 11.77
C ARG A 60 -4.80 0.69 12.38
N TYR A 61 -4.00 -0.07 11.63
CA TYR A 61 -2.68 -0.53 12.07
C TYR A 61 -1.55 0.42 11.64
N VAL A 62 -1.86 1.48 10.89
CA VAL A 62 -0.90 2.49 10.45
C VAL A 62 -1.00 3.72 11.36
N ARG A 63 0.13 4.16 11.90
CA ARG A 63 0.18 5.34 12.78
C ARG A 63 1.38 6.23 12.46
N LYS A 64 1.21 7.54 12.64
CA LYS A 64 2.29 8.52 12.60
C LYS A 64 2.91 8.62 14.00
N PRO A 65 4.21 8.34 14.19
CA PRO A 65 4.87 8.57 15.47
C PRO A 65 4.83 10.05 15.87
N ARG A 66 4.70 10.34 17.16
CA ARG A 66 4.68 11.72 17.66
C ARG A 66 6.01 12.41 17.32
N GLY A 67 5.92 13.62 16.75
CA GLY A 67 7.09 14.38 16.33
C GLY A 67 7.76 13.93 15.02
N ALA A 68 7.27 12.88 14.37
CA ALA A 68 7.83 12.44 13.09
C ALA A 68 7.48 13.40 11.94
N LEU A 69 8.38 13.47 10.94
CA LEU A 69 8.16 14.20 9.71
C LEU A 69 6.88 13.74 8.98
N PRO A 70 6.23 14.61 8.20
CA PRO A 70 5.12 14.22 7.33
C PRO A 70 5.49 13.01 6.44
N GLY A 71 4.52 12.10 6.23
CA GLY A 71 4.73 10.87 5.46
C GLY A 71 5.38 9.71 6.24
N LYS A 72 6.13 9.99 7.32
CA LYS A 72 6.71 8.91 8.15
C LYS A 72 5.63 8.20 8.95
N VAL A 73 5.46 6.91 8.68
CA VAL A 73 4.51 6.03 9.36
C VAL A 73 5.20 4.79 9.90
N ILE A 74 4.60 4.21 10.92
CA ILE A 74 4.88 2.86 11.39
C ILE A 74 3.59 2.03 11.25
N TYR A 75 3.74 0.76 10.95
CA TYR A 75 2.63 -0.15 10.73
C TYR A 75 2.88 -1.50 11.41
N SER A 76 1.82 -2.29 11.52
CA SER A 76 1.85 -3.64 12.07
C SER A 76 0.79 -4.50 11.39
N ASN A 77 0.84 -5.81 11.63
CA ASN A 77 -0.14 -6.77 11.08
C ASN A 77 -0.22 -6.69 9.54
N GLU A 78 0.93 -6.44 8.92
CA GLU A 78 1.07 -6.33 7.49
C GLU A 78 1.19 -7.68 6.80
N LYS A 79 0.83 -7.67 5.53
CA LYS A 79 1.15 -8.71 4.56
C LYS A 79 2.03 -8.09 3.49
N SER A 80 2.86 -8.90 2.85
CA SER A 80 3.70 -8.47 1.72
C SER A 80 3.27 -9.18 0.44
N ILE A 81 3.32 -8.47 -0.67
CA ILE A 81 3.02 -8.99 -2.01
C ILE A 81 4.05 -8.46 -2.99
N LEU A 82 4.58 -9.34 -3.83
CA LEU A 82 5.53 -8.99 -4.88
C LEU A 82 4.75 -8.65 -6.16
N VAL A 83 4.99 -7.46 -6.71
CA VAL A 83 4.27 -6.96 -7.90
C VAL A 83 5.18 -6.24 -8.87
N SER A 84 4.84 -6.29 -10.16
CA SER A 84 5.44 -5.39 -11.15
C SER A 84 4.75 -4.01 -11.08
N PRO A 85 5.50 -2.90 -11.13
CA PRO A 85 4.93 -1.55 -11.16
C PRO A 85 4.01 -1.35 -12.36
N MET A 86 2.82 -0.79 -12.14
CA MET A 86 1.86 -0.50 -13.22
C MET A 86 1.24 0.88 -13.02
N LYS A 87 1.24 1.69 -14.09
CA LYS A 87 0.52 2.97 -14.08
C LYS A 87 -0.99 2.71 -14.12
N PRO A 88 -1.81 3.36 -13.27
CA PRO A 88 -3.25 3.25 -13.40
C PRO A 88 -3.71 3.77 -14.77
N GLN A 89 -4.65 3.07 -15.40
CA GLN A 89 -5.31 3.54 -16.62
C GLN A 89 -6.18 4.75 -16.26
N SER A 90 -6.14 5.78 -17.13
CA SER A 90 -6.90 7.03 -16.97
C SER A 90 -8.34 6.87 -17.45
#